data_AF-A0A434G0M2-F1
#
_entry.id   AF-A0A434G0M2-F1
#
_cell.length_a   1.000
_cell.length_b   1.000
_cell.length_c   1.000
_cell.angle_alpha   90.00
_cell.angle_beta   90.00
_cell.angle_gamma   90.00
#
_symmetry.space_group_name_H-M   'P 1'
#
loop_
_entity.id
_entity.type
_entity.pdbx_description
1 polymer ?
#
loop_
_entity_poly.entity_id
_entity_poly.type
_entity_poly.pdbx_seq_one_letter_code
_entity_poly.pdbx_strand_id
1 'polypeptide(L)'
;MKIRAQIAMVLNLDKCIGCHTCSVTCKNVWTNREGVEYAWFNNVETKPGVGYPKEWENQQKWNGGWRRKKNGKIEPKIGAKWRILANIFANPDLPEIDDYYEPFTFDYQHLHTAKESKAFPTARPRSAITGERMEKIEWGPNWEEILGGEFEKRSKDVNFEGVQKDIYGQFENTFMMYLPRLCEH
;
A
#
# COMPACT_ATOMS: atom_id res chain seq x y z
N MET A 1 -4.26 30.71 24.94
CA MET A 1 -4.39 29.28 25.28
C MET A 1 -5.76 28.80 24.80
N LYS A 2 -5.81 27.80 23.91
CA LYS A 2 -7.06 27.20 23.43
C LYS A 2 -6.98 25.70 23.64
N ILE A 3 -7.52 25.21 24.75
CA ILE A 3 -7.49 23.78 25.09
C ILE A 3 -8.37 23.01 24.10
N ARG A 4 -7.86 21.87 23.61
CA ARG A 4 -8.53 20.91 22.73
C ARG A 4 -8.26 19.50 23.24
N ALA A 5 -9.06 18.54 22.79
CA ALA A 5 -8.91 17.12 23.13
C ALA A 5 -8.98 16.26 21.86
N GLN A 6 -8.24 15.15 21.87
CA GLN A 6 -8.19 14.15 20.81
C GLN A 6 -7.88 12.78 21.42
N ILE A 7 -8.52 11.74 20.90
CA ILE A 7 -8.21 10.35 21.27
C ILE A 7 -7.06 9.90 20.37
N ALA A 8 -5.93 9.55 20.98
CA ALA A 8 -4.76 9.03 20.28
C ALA A 8 -4.72 7.50 20.33
N MET A 9 -3.92 6.91 19.45
CA MET A 9 -3.63 5.49 19.42
C MET A 9 -2.14 5.25 19.58
N VAL A 10 -1.78 4.15 20.23
CA VAL A 10 -0.39 3.67 20.32
C VAL A 10 -0.36 2.22 19.86
N LEU A 11 0.52 1.93 18.90
CA LEU A 11 0.74 0.57 18.39
C LEU A 11 2.12 0.10 18.86
N ASN A 12 2.16 -0.91 19.73
CA ASN A 12 3.42 -1.48 20.18
C ASN A 12 3.97 -2.47 19.13
N LEU A 13 4.98 -2.03 18.37
CA LEU A 13 5.58 -2.81 17.29
C LEU A 13 6.36 -4.04 17.78
N ASP A 14 6.87 -4.02 19.02
CA ASP A 14 7.53 -5.18 19.65
C ASP A 14 6.56 -6.35 19.84
N LYS A 15 5.27 -6.05 20.05
CA LYS A 15 4.20 -7.04 20.16
C LYS A 15 3.44 -7.28 18.86
N CYS A 16 3.85 -6.64 17.76
CA CYS A 16 3.18 -6.80 16.48
C CYS A 16 3.56 -8.14 15.85
N ILE A 17 2.55 -8.94 15.52
CA ILE A 17 2.72 -10.26 14.90
C ILE A 17 2.36 -10.27 13.42
N GLY A 18 2.08 -9.11 12.82
CA GLY A 18 1.80 -9.02 11.39
C GLY A 18 0.61 -9.87 10.91
N CYS A 19 -0.43 -10.07 11.72
CA CYS A 19 -1.51 -11.02 11.40
C CYS A 19 -2.61 -10.48 10.47
N HIS A 20 -2.56 -9.20 10.08
CA HIS A 20 -3.56 -8.53 9.22
C HIS A 20 -5.03 -8.57 9.70
N THR A 21 -5.32 -9.00 10.93
CA THR A 21 -6.70 -9.05 11.47
C THR A 21 -7.34 -7.65 11.53
N CYS A 22 -6.56 -6.64 11.89
CA CYS A 22 -6.97 -5.23 11.85
C CYS A 22 -7.38 -4.77 10.44
N SER A 23 -6.67 -5.22 9.40
CA SER A 23 -6.97 -4.89 8.01
C SER A 23 -8.28 -5.54 7.55
N VAL A 24 -8.47 -6.84 7.83
CA VAL A 24 -9.65 -7.59 7.40
C VAL A 24 -10.92 -7.07 8.08
N THR A 25 -10.87 -6.84 9.39
CA THR A 25 -12.03 -6.30 10.13
C THR A 25 -12.41 -4.91 9.63
N CYS A 26 -11.44 -4.03 9.39
CA CYS A 26 -11.68 -2.73 8.79
C CYS A 26 -12.28 -2.84 7.37
N LYS A 27 -11.71 -3.71 6.52
CA LYS A 27 -12.18 -3.96 5.15
C LYS A 27 -13.64 -4.41 5.12
N ASN A 28 -13.98 -5.41 5.93
CA ASN A 28 -15.32 -5.99 5.98
C ASN A 28 -16.39 -4.98 6.41
N VAL A 29 -16.06 -4.08 7.32
CA VAL A 29 -17.01 -3.08 7.82
C VAL A 29 -17.13 -1.88 6.89
N TRP A 30 -16.01 -1.39 6.33
CA TRP A 30 -15.97 -0.05 5.74
C TRP A 30 -15.75 -0.01 4.21
N THR A 31 -14.93 -0.91 3.67
CA THR A 31 -14.41 -0.80 2.29
C THR A 31 -14.59 -2.07 1.44
N ASN A 32 -15.71 -2.77 1.64
CA ASN A 32 -16.11 -3.96 0.85
C ASN A 32 -17.01 -3.66 -0.35
N ARG A 33 -17.21 -2.38 -0.69
CA ARG A 33 -18.03 -1.92 -1.83
C ARG A 33 -17.15 -1.69 -3.05
N GLU A 34 -17.76 -1.82 -4.24
CA GLU A 34 -17.16 -1.43 -5.52
C GLU A 34 -16.74 0.06 -5.49
N GLY A 35 -15.58 0.36 -6.07
CA GLY A 35 -14.88 1.65 -6.03
C GLY A 35 -13.90 1.81 -4.85
N VAL A 36 -13.97 0.95 -3.83
CA VAL A 36 -13.06 0.98 -2.66
C VAL A 36 -12.57 -0.41 -2.25
N GLU A 37 -12.82 -1.43 -3.07
CA GLU A 37 -12.34 -2.79 -2.87
C GLU A 37 -10.81 -2.87 -2.84
N TYR A 38 -10.14 -2.01 -3.62
CA TYR A 38 -8.68 -1.88 -3.60
C TYR A 38 -8.16 -1.13 -2.36
N ALA A 39 -9.01 -0.37 -1.65
CA ALA A 39 -8.62 0.58 -0.62
C ALA A 39 -8.58 -0.05 0.79
N TRP A 40 -7.42 -0.04 1.44
CA TRP A 40 -7.23 -0.56 2.80
C TRP A 40 -6.98 0.57 3.79
N PHE A 41 -8.04 1.03 4.46
CA PHE A 41 -7.93 2.12 5.45
C PHE A 41 -7.00 1.78 6.61
N ASN A 42 -7.03 0.52 7.04
CA ASN A 42 -6.00 -0.06 7.88
C ASN A 42 -5.24 -1.09 7.04
N ASN A 43 -3.94 -0.91 6.89
CA ASN A 43 -3.05 -1.86 6.22
C ASN A 43 -1.86 -2.20 7.12
N VAL A 44 -1.19 -3.31 6.81
CA VAL A 44 0.02 -3.75 7.51
C VAL A 44 1.06 -4.04 6.44
N GLU A 45 2.28 -3.59 6.66
CA GLU A 45 3.40 -3.76 5.73
C GLU A 45 4.53 -4.52 6.42
N THR A 46 5.21 -5.40 5.69
CA THR A 46 6.49 -5.96 6.14
C THR A 46 7.62 -5.03 5.72
N LYS A 47 8.52 -4.73 6.66
CA LYS A 47 9.71 -3.91 6.45
C LYS A 47 10.97 -4.77 6.56
N PRO A 48 12.00 -4.55 5.73
CA PRO A 48 12.09 -3.54 4.67
C PRO A 48 11.21 -3.85 3.45
N GLY A 49 10.58 -2.80 2.89
CA GLY A 49 9.65 -2.88 1.75
C GLY A 49 9.13 -1.52 1.31
N VAL A 50 8.61 -1.42 0.09
CA VAL A 50 8.10 -0.16 -0.48
C VAL A 50 6.67 0.18 -0.05
N GLY A 51 5.92 -0.80 0.45
CA GLY A 51 4.62 -0.59 1.10
C GLY A 51 3.44 -0.35 0.14
N TYR A 52 2.36 0.22 0.67
CA TYR A 52 1.06 0.35 -0.03
C TYR A 52 0.44 1.76 0.11
N PRO A 53 0.31 2.57 -0.95
CA PRO A 53 0.80 2.34 -2.30
C PRO A 53 2.34 2.28 -2.34
N LYS A 54 2.87 1.76 -3.44
CA LYS A 54 4.31 1.58 -3.65
C LYS A 54 5.06 2.89 -3.40
N GLU A 55 6.10 2.82 -2.58
CA GLU A 55 6.97 3.94 -2.20
C GLU A 55 6.24 5.11 -1.52
N TRP A 56 5.15 4.88 -0.78
CA TRP A 56 4.36 5.97 -0.17
C TRP A 56 5.17 6.93 0.71
N GLU A 57 6.30 6.49 1.26
CA GLU A 57 7.23 7.32 2.05
C GLU A 57 8.09 8.27 1.19
N ASN A 58 8.22 8.01 -0.10
CA ASN A 58 9.04 8.80 -1.02
C ASN A 58 8.39 10.15 -1.36
N GLN A 59 8.63 11.16 -0.54
CA GLN A 59 8.06 12.50 -0.74
C GLN A 59 8.72 13.30 -1.87
N GLN A 60 9.80 12.79 -2.48
CA GLN A 60 10.33 13.35 -3.72
C GLN A 60 9.48 12.94 -4.92
N LYS A 61 8.83 11.76 -4.84
CA LYS A 61 7.83 11.27 -5.81
C LYS A 61 6.43 11.83 -5.53
N TRP A 62 5.93 11.65 -4.30
CA TRP A 62 4.51 11.87 -3.98
C TRP A 62 4.13 13.29 -3.53
N ASN A 63 5.12 14.15 -3.25
CA ASN A 63 4.89 15.54 -2.84
C ASN A 63 3.89 15.71 -1.68
N GLY A 64 3.81 14.74 -0.77
CA GLY A 64 2.96 14.76 0.42
C GLY A 64 3.52 15.58 1.58
N GLY A 65 2.63 15.97 2.51
CA GLY A 65 2.98 16.71 3.72
C GLY A 65 3.34 18.19 3.48
N TRP A 66 4.17 18.73 4.38
CA TRP A 66 4.51 20.15 4.43
C TRP A 66 6.02 20.39 4.25
N ARG A 67 6.40 21.57 3.76
CA ARG A 67 7.78 22.07 3.81
C ARG A 67 7.84 23.41 4.52
N ARG A 68 8.95 23.65 5.22
CA ARG A 68 9.23 24.90 5.91
C ARG A 68 10.06 25.81 4.99
N LYS A 69 9.55 27.02 4.74
CA LYS A 69 10.26 28.04 3.97
C LYS A 69 11.39 28.67 4.76
N LYS A 70 12.32 29.34 4.06
CA LYS A 70 13.37 30.16 4.67
C LYS A 70 12.82 31.24 5.63
N ASN A 71 11.62 31.75 5.36
CA ASN A 71 10.93 32.73 6.22
C ASN A 71 10.19 32.12 7.42
N GLY A 72 10.37 30.82 7.69
CA GLY A 72 9.76 30.11 8.81
C GLY A 72 8.31 29.68 8.61
N LYS A 73 7.60 30.15 7.57
CA LYS A 73 6.24 29.72 7.26
C LYS A 73 6.23 28.31 6.65
N ILE A 74 5.16 27.57 6.88
CA ILE A 74 4.92 26.27 6.24
C ILE A 74 4.11 26.42 4.95
N GLU A 75 4.34 25.53 4.00
CA GLU A 75 3.48 25.34 2.83
C GLU A 75 3.34 23.85 2.49
N PRO A 76 2.22 23.42 1.86
CA PRO A 76 2.11 22.07 1.35
C PRO A 76 3.23 21.76 0.34
N LYS A 77 3.79 20.54 0.37
CA LYS A 77 4.84 20.16 -0.58
C LYS A 77 4.34 20.20 -2.04
N ILE A 78 3.11 19.77 -2.27
CA ILE A 78 2.40 19.85 -3.57
C ILE A 78 2.33 21.28 -4.14
N GLY A 79 2.42 22.32 -3.29
CA GLY A 79 2.56 23.71 -3.70
C GLY A 79 1.65 24.70 -2.97
N ALA A 80 1.79 25.97 -3.34
CA ALA A 80 0.90 27.04 -2.88
C ALA A 80 -0.49 26.93 -3.52
N LYS A 81 -1.48 27.64 -2.95
CA LYS A 81 -2.90 27.57 -3.37
C LYS A 81 -3.12 27.72 -4.89
N TRP A 82 -2.41 28.63 -5.55
CA TRP A 82 -2.55 28.83 -7.00
C TRP A 82 -2.06 27.64 -7.82
N ARG A 83 -0.98 26.96 -7.38
CA ARG A 83 -0.44 25.77 -8.03
C ARG A 83 -1.38 24.58 -7.86
N ILE A 84 -1.97 24.43 -6.67
CA ILE A 84 -3.00 23.41 -6.42
C ILE A 84 -4.20 23.62 -7.36
N LEU A 85 -4.68 24.86 -7.50
CA LEU A 85 -5.78 25.17 -8.42
C LEU A 85 -5.42 24.94 -9.88
N ALA A 86 -4.19 25.26 -10.30
CA ALA A 86 -3.73 25.02 -11.68
C ALA A 86 -3.69 23.52 -12.03
N ASN A 87 -3.47 22.65 -11.05
CA ASN A 87 -3.39 21.20 -11.21
C ASN A 87 -4.72 20.48 -10.92
N ILE A 88 -5.85 21.19 -10.79
CA ILE A 88 -7.13 20.57 -10.42
C ILE A 88 -7.68 19.61 -11.49
N PHE A 89 -7.40 19.88 -12.77
CA PHE A 89 -7.91 19.09 -13.89
C PHE A 89 -7.12 17.80 -14.11
N ALA A 90 -5.87 17.78 -13.69
CA ALA A 90 -4.99 16.62 -13.72
C ALA A 90 -3.92 16.80 -12.65
N ASN A 91 -4.06 16.09 -11.54
CA ASN A 91 -3.07 16.16 -10.46
C ASN A 91 -1.83 15.34 -10.88
N PRO A 92 -0.67 15.96 -11.11
CA PRO A 92 0.53 15.26 -11.57
C PRO A 92 1.16 14.34 -10.52
N ASP A 93 0.78 14.51 -9.24
CA ASP A 93 1.34 13.77 -8.11
C ASP A 93 0.37 12.67 -7.60
N LEU A 94 -0.74 12.44 -8.30
CA LEU A 94 -1.77 11.47 -7.89
C LEU A 94 -1.26 10.04 -8.12
N PRO A 95 -1.23 9.17 -7.08
CA PRO A 95 -0.96 7.75 -7.29
C PRO A 95 -2.01 7.09 -8.18
N GLU A 96 -1.56 6.27 -9.13
CA GLU A 96 -2.42 5.52 -10.03
C GLU A 96 -2.83 4.18 -9.41
N ILE A 97 -3.81 3.50 -10.02
CA ILE A 97 -4.28 2.21 -9.51
C ILE A 97 -3.15 1.17 -9.42
N ASP A 98 -2.19 1.21 -10.33
CA ASP A 98 -1.05 0.30 -10.38
C ASP A 98 0.02 0.58 -9.31
N ASP A 99 0.01 1.78 -8.72
CA ASP A 99 0.79 2.06 -7.50
C ASP A 99 0.17 1.37 -6.27
N TYR A 100 -1.14 1.09 -6.31
CA TYR A 100 -1.81 0.24 -5.33
C TYR A 100 -1.75 -1.22 -5.80
N TYR A 101 -2.76 -1.67 -6.54
CA TYR A 101 -2.88 -2.92 -7.28
C TYR A 101 -4.20 -2.89 -8.06
N GLU A 102 -4.28 -3.59 -9.19
CA GLU A 102 -5.55 -3.88 -9.84
C GLU A 102 -6.35 -4.87 -8.97
N PRO A 103 -7.50 -4.47 -8.38
CA PRO A 103 -8.31 -5.38 -7.60
C PRO A 103 -8.83 -6.52 -8.46
N PHE A 104 -8.81 -7.74 -7.93
CA PHE A 104 -9.17 -8.95 -8.67
C PHE A 104 -10.10 -9.85 -7.88
N THR A 105 -10.83 -10.67 -8.62
CA THR A 105 -11.61 -11.81 -8.11
C THR A 105 -11.29 -13.05 -8.94
N PHE A 106 -11.96 -14.17 -8.67
CA PHE A 106 -11.78 -15.40 -9.43
C PHE A 106 -13.11 -15.91 -9.97
N ASP A 107 -13.06 -16.57 -11.13
CA ASP A 107 -14.22 -17.23 -11.74
C ASP A 107 -14.54 -18.56 -11.04
N TYR A 108 -14.96 -18.48 -9.78
CA TYR A 108 -15.28 -19.66 -8.96
C TYR A 108 -16.40 -20.49 -9.58
N GLN A 109 -17.38 -19.84 -10.23
CA GLN A 109 -18.54 -20.50 -10.83
C GLN A 109 -18.13 -21.48 -11.96
N HIS A 110 -16.99 -21.25 -12.62
CA HIS A 110 -16.45 -22.18 -13.60
C HIS A 110 -16.21 -23.58 -13.00
N LEU A 111 -15.81 -23.67 -11.72
CA LEU A 111 -15.60 -24.96 -11.04
C LEU A 111 -16.90 -25.78 -10.90
N HIS A 112 -18.04 -25.10 -10.85
CA HIS A 112 -19.36 -25.72 -10.69
C HIS A 112 -20.04 -26.04 -12.03
N THR A 113 -19.71 -25.28 -13.07
CA THR A 113 -20.45 -25.27 -14.35
C THR A 113 -19.64 -25.83 -15.52
N ALA A 114 -18.35 -26.14 -15.31
CA ALA A 114 -17.51 -26.74 -16.33
C ALA A 114 -18.11 -28.03 -16.88
N LYS A 115 -18.16 -28.13 -18.22
CA LYS A 115 -18.55 -29.35 -18.91
C LYS A 115 -17.41 -30.36 -18.89
N GLU A 116 -17.72 -31.60 -19.26
CA GLU A 116 -16.72 -32.65 -19.44
C GLU A 116 -15.58 -32.17 -20.37
N SER A 117 -14.37 -32.36 -19.90
CA SER A 117 -13.14 -31.78 -20.45
C SER A 117 -11.99 -32.73 -20.16
N LYS A 118 -10.98 -32.76 -21.03
CA LYS A 118 -9.74 -33.54 -20.78
C LYS A 118 -8.87 -32.94 -19.67
N ALA A 119 -9.03 -31.65 -19.39
CA ALA A 119 -8.29 -30.93 -18.36
C ALA A 119 -9.21 -30.54 -17.19
N PHE A 120 -8.66 -30.53 -15.97
CA PHE A 120 -9.40 -30.11 -14.78
C PHE A 120 -9.78 -28.61 -14.87
N PRO A 121 -11.00 -28.23 -14.46
CA PRO A 121 -11.41 -26.84 -14.42
C PRO A 121 -10.66 -26.08 -13.32
N THR A 122 -10.36 -24.80 -13.56
CA THR A 122 -9.69 -23.93 -12.59
C THR A 122 -10.39 -22.57 -12.52
N ALA A 123 -10.42 -21.95 -11.34
CA ALA A 123 -10.92 -20.59 -11.17
C ALA A 123 -9.81 -19.60 -11.55
N ARG A 124 -9.93 -18.95 -12.71
CA ARG A 124 -8.94 -17.98 -13.18
C ARG A 124 -9.26 -16.56 -12.70
N PRO A 125 -8.23 -15.70 -12.53
CA PRO A 125 -8.43 -14.34 -12.05
C PRO A 125 -9.15 -13.47 -13.08
N ARG A 126 -9.96 -12.54 -12.58
CA ARG A 126 -10.66 -11.49 -13.33
C ARG A 126 -10.45 -10.16 -12.65
N SER A 127 -10.27 -9.12 -13.44
CA SER A 127 -10.21 -7.75 -12.96
C SER A 127 -11.55 -7.35 -12.36
N ALA A 128 -11.53 -6.74 -11.17
CA ALA A 128 -12.72 -6.10 -10.60
C ALA A 128 -13.00 -4.73 -11.24
N ILE A 129 -12.05 -4.18 -12.00
CA ILE A 129 -12.21 -2.91 -12.72
C ILE A 129 -12.85 -3.14 -14.09
N THR A 130 -12.28 -4.06 -14.88
CA THR A 130 -12.72 -4.27 -16.28
C THR A 130 -13.65 -5.47 -16.44
N GLY A 131 -13.68 -6.39 -15.47
CA GLY A 131 -14.36 -7.69 -15.59
C GLY A 131 -13.64 -8.69 -16.51
N GLU A 132 -12.57 -8.26 -17.19
CA GLU A 132 -11.81 -9.07 -18.12
C GLU A 132 -10.96 -10.11 -17.39
N ARG A 133 -10.57 -11.14 -18.14
CA ARG A 133 -9.69 -12.19 -17.63
C ARG A 133 -8.29 -11.65 -17.49
N MET A 134 -7.68 -11.87 -16.33
CA MET A 134 -6.26 -11.61 -16.14
C MET A 134 -5.46 -12.86 -16.51
N GLU A 135 -4.35 -12.68 -17.23
CA GLU A 135 -3.42 -13.79 -17.49
C GLU A 135 -2.63 -14.16 -16.23
N LYS A 136 -2.24 -13.15 -15.44
CA LYS A 136 -1.51 -13.32 -14.18
C LYS A 136 -1.82 -12.17 -13.24
N ILE A 137 -1.88 -12.45 -11.93
CA ILE A 137 -1.85 -11.43 -10.90
C ILE A 137 -0.38 -11.05 -10.67
N GLU A 138 -0.04 -9.78 -10.82
CA GLU A 138 1.34 -9.31 -10.74
C GLU A 138 1.65 -8.52 -9.45
N TRP A 139 0.62 -8.07 -8.75
CA TRP A 139 0.77 -7.31 -7.51
C TRP A 139 -0.45 -7.45 -6.59
N GLY A 140 -0.31 -6.98 -5.35
CA GLY A 140 -1.37 -6.94 -4.35
C GLY A 140 -1.02 -6.01 -3.19
N PRO A 141 -1.97 -5.72 -2.28
CA PRO A 141 -1.78 -4.73 -1.21
C PRO A 141 -0.78 -5.17 -0.12
N ASN A 142 -0.35 -6.43 -0.17
CA ASN A 142 0.58 -7.05 0.78
C ASN A 142 1.59 -7.95 0.05
N TRP A 143 2.05 -7.52 -1.13
CA TRP A 143 2.89 -8.36 -2.02
C TRP A 143 4.28 -8.67 -1.44
N GLU A 144 4.78 -7.82 -0.56
CA GLU A 144 6.13 -7.91 0.05
C GLU A 144 6.12 -8.61 1.43
N GLU A 145 5.01 -9.26 1.79
CA GLU A 145 4.82 -9.93 3.08
C GLU A 145 5.93 -10.96 3.36
N ILE A 146 6.41 -11.01 4.61
CA ILE A 146 7.45 -11.94 5.09
C ILE A 146 8.67 -11.92 4.14
N LEU A 147 9.11 -10.72 3.77
CA LEU A 147 10.26 -10.49 2.89
C LEU A 147 10.06 -11.06 1.47
N GLY A 148 8.82 -11.11 0.99
CA GLY A 148 8.47 -11.53 -0.36
C GLY A 148 9.19 -10.71 -1.45
N GLY A 149 9.97 -11.41 -2.28
CA GLY A 149 10.77 -10.80 -3.35
C GLY A 149 12.23 -10.56 -2.99
N GLU A 150 13.03 -10.26 -4.01
CA GLU A 150 14.48 -10.04 -3.90
C GLU A 150 14.80 -8.86 -2.97
N PHE A 151 15.87 -9.00 -2.17
CA PHE A 151 16.33 -7.92 -1.30
C PHE A 151 16.63 -6.63 -2.07
N GLU A 152 17.19 -6.72 -3.29
CA GLU A 152 17.46 -5.55 -4.13
C GLU A 152 16.20 -4.67 -4.32
N LYS A 153 15.03 -5.30 -4.57
CA LYS A 153 13.76 -4.61 -4.76
C LYS A 153 13.23 -4.03 -3.44
N ARG A 154 13.22 -4.83 -2.37
CA ARG A 154 12.75 -4.41 -1.04
C ARG A 154 13.66 -3.36 -0.40
N SER A 155 14.95 -3.36 -0.70
CA SER A 155 15.94 -2.40 -0.21
C SER A 155 15.75 -1.00 -0.78
N LYS A 156 14.83 -0.81 -1.74
CA LYS A 156 14.37 0.50 -2.20
C LYS A 156 13.50 1.23 -1.16
N ASP A 157 13.18 0.57 -0.06
CA ASP A 157 12.64 1.19 1.14
C ASP A 157 13.38 2.50 1.47
N VAL A 158 12.64 3.60 1.55
CA VAL A 158 13.17 4.95 1.83
C VAL A 158 13.87 4.99 3.19
N ASN A 159 13.50 4.11 4.13
CA ASN A 159 14.13 4.05 5.44
C ASN A 159 15.58 3.54 5.39
N PHE A 160 16.07 3.01 4.25
CA PHE A 160 17.48 2.70 4.03
C PHE A 160 18.31 3.88 3.49
N GLU A 161 17.72 5.05 3.26
CA GLU A 161 18.48 6.23 2.82
C GLU A 161 19.60 6.57 3.84
N GLY A 162 20.85 6.68 3.35
CA GLY A 162 22.01 6.93 4.20
C GLY A 162 22.53 5.70 4.97
N VAL A 163 21.97 4.51 4.74
CA VAL A 163 22.40 3.25 5.37
C VAL A 163 23.19 2.38 4.37
N GLN A 164 24.34 1.85 4.81
CA GLN A 164 25.05 0.80 4.05
C GLN A 164 24.30 -0.53 4.18
N LYS A 165 23.42 -0.80 3.21
CA LYS A 165 22.41 -1.87 3.31
C LYS A 165 22.86 -3.25 2.82
N ASP A 166 24.02 -3.36 2.17
CA ASP A 166 24.50 -4.61 1.56
C ASP A 166 24.59 -5.77 2.56
N ILE A 167 24.96 -5.48 3.81
CA ILE A 167 25.03 -6.48 4.89
C ILE A 167 23.69 -7.17 5.16
N TYR A 168 22.57 -6.45 5.03
CA TYR A 168 21.22 -6.97 5.30
C TYR A 168 20.67 -7.83 4.15
N GLY A 169 21.38 -7.92 3.03
CA GLY A 169 21.11 -8.88 1.97
C GLY A 169 21.68 -10.28 2.26
N GLN A 170 22.53 -10.40 3.30
CA GLN A 170 23.11 -11.68 3.72
C GLN A 170 22.11 -12.44 4.59
N PHE A 171 22.05 -13.76 4.41
CA PHE A 171 21.09 -14.63 5.10
C PHE A 171 21.17 -14.49 6.63
N GLU A 172 22.39 -14.46 7.18
CA GLU A 172 22.66 -14.39 8.62
C GLU A 172 22.25 -13.06 9.25
N ASN A 173 22.14 -12.00 8.45
CA ASN A 173 21.77 -10.65 8.89
C ASN A 173 20.35 -10.28 8.47
N THR A 174 19.55 -11.27 8.07
CA THR A 174 18.15 -11.07 7.68
C THR A 174 17.37 -10.56 8.87
N PHE A 175 16.63 -9.47 8.67
CA PHE A 175 15.65 -8.97 9.63
C PHE A 175 14.35 -8.63 8.91
N MET A 176 13.27 -8.64 9.68
CA MET A 176 12.00 -8.07 9.26
C MET A 176 11.25 -7.49 10.46
N MET A 177 10.34 -6.56 10.19
CA MET A 177 9.38 -6.07 11.17
C MET A 177 8.04 -5.78 10.50
N TYR A 178 6.99 -5.61 11.29
CA TYR A 178 5.66 -5.28 10.80
C TYR A 178 5.30 -3.83 11.14
N LEU A 179 4.70 -3.14 10.17
CA LEU A 179 4.22 -1.78 10.30
C LEU A 179 2.70 -1.74 10.03
N PRO A 180 1.86 -1.99 11.05
CA PRO A 180 0.43 -1.68 10.98
C PRO A 180 0.22 -0.17 11.01
N ARG A 181 -0.60 0.36 10.10
CA ARG A 181 -0.91 1.80 10.05
C ARG A 181 -2.31 2.10 9.55
N LEU A 182 -2.76 3.31 9.88
CA LEU A 182 -4.04 3.91 9.48
C LEU A 182 -3.85 5.43 9.34
N CYS A 183 -4.93 6.21 9.25
CA CYS A 183 -4.86 7.67 9.29
C CYS A 183 -4.30 8.18 10.65
N GLU A 184 -3.41 9.17 10.62
CA GLU A 184 -2.83 9.77 11.85
C GLU A 184 -3.74 10.81 12.53
N HIS A 185 -4.87 11.17 11.90
CA HIS A 185 -5.88 12.15 12.35
C HIS A 185 -5.29 13.50 12.80
#